data_AF-V4UE92-F1
#
_entry.id   AF-V4UE92-F1
#
_cell.length_a   1.000
_cell.length_b   1.000
_cell.length_c   1.000
_cell.angle_alpha   90.00
_cell.angle_beta   90.00
_cell.angle_gamma   90.00
#
_symmetry.space_group_name_H-M   'P 1'
#
loop_
_entity.id
_entity.type
_entity.pdbx_description
1 polymer ?
#
loop_
_entity_poly.entity_id
_entity_poly.type
_entity_poly.pdbx_seq_one_letter_code
_entity_poly.pdbx_strand_id
1 'polypeptide(L)'
;MADAAYGAINLETHSGAHPRLGVVDDIVFHPLARASLDEAAWLAKAVAADIGSRFQVPVFLYAAAHPTGKPLDTIRRELGYYRPNSMGNQWAGWTMPEILPERPNEGPIQVSPARGIAMIGARPWVALYNIPIMSTDVAATRRIARMVSARGGGLPTVQTLGLVHGEDSTEIACMLLEPNQVGADRVQNRVEKLAAEEGLDVEKGYFTDFSPEMIVEKYMNLINATANAD
;
A
#
# COMPACT_ATOMS: atom_id res chain seq x y z
N MET A 1 -5.47 -2.22 -16.87
CA MET A 1 -4.49 -1.55 -16.00
C MET A 1 -3.18 -2.32 -15.91
N ALA A 2 -3.16 -3.55 -15.35
CA ALA A 2 -1.92 -4.33 -15.21
C ALA A 2 -1.16 -4.53 -16.54
N ASP A 3 -1.88 -4.86 -17.62
CA ASP A 3 -1.30 -5.00 -18.97
C ASP A 3 -0.55 -3.74 -19.43
N ALA A 4 -1.17 -2.57 -19.28
CA ALA A 4 -0.56 -1.29 -19.61
C ALA A 4 0.65 -0.99 -18.70
N ALA A 5 0.56 -1.28 -17.40
CA ALA A 5 1.67 -1.09 -16.46
C ALA A 5 2.89 -1.94 -16.83
N TYR A 6 2.69 -3.24 -17.09
CA TYR A 6 3.79 -4.13 -17.50
C TYR A 6 4.34 -3.84 -18.90
N GLY A 7 3.59 -3.14 -19.75
CA GLY A 7 4.06 -2.67 -21.05
C GLY A 7 4.81 -1.33 -21.01
N ALA A 8 4.56 -0.50 -19.99
CA ALA A 8 5.07 0.88 -19.92
C ALA A 8 6.16 1.11 -18.86
N ILE A 9 6.24 0.25 -17.83
CA ILE A 9 7.12 0.45 -16.68
C ILE A 9 8.15 -0.68 -16.62
N ASN A 10 9.42 -0.31 -16.48
CA ASN A 10 10.50 -1.24 -16.13
C ASN A 10 10.98 -0.95 -14.70
N LEU A 11 10.84 -1.92 -13.81
CA LEU A 11 11.25 -1.83 -12.41
C LEU A 11 12.76 -1.65 -12.23
N GLU A 12 13.60 -2.15 -13.14
CA GLU A 12 15.06 -2.03 -13.08
C GLU A 12 15.53 -0.57 -13.11
N THR A 13 14.81 0.26 -13.86
CA THR A 13 15.10 1.70 -14.01
C THR A 13 14.26 2.58 -13.09
N HIS A 14 13.33 2.00 -12.35
CA HIS A 14 12.40 2.74 -11.50
C HIS A 14 13.03 3.11 -10.15
N SER A 15 12.91 4.38 -9.75
CA SER A 15 13.27 4.86 -8.42
C SER A 15 12.14 5.66 -7.77
N GLY A 16 12.04 5.61 -6.45
CA GLY A 16 11.03 6.37 -5.72
C GLY A 16 11.27 6.41 -4.21
N ALA A 17 10.58 7.34 -3.55
CA ALA A 17 10.60 7.47 -2.09
C ALA A 17 9.83 6.35 -1.39
N HIS A 18 8.82 5.77 -2.05
CA HIS A 18 8.01 4.71 -1.47
C HIS A 18 8.62 3.32 -1.74
N PRO A 19 8.61 2.40 -0.75
CA PRO A 19 8.97 1.02 -0.98
C PRO A 19 8.03 0.34 -1.99
N ARG A 20 8.58 -0.64 -2.71
CA ARG A 20 7.94 -1.41 -3.77
C ARG A 20 8.76 -2.66 -4.10
N LEU A 21 8.08 -3.73 -4.51
CA LEU A 21 8.63 -5.02 -4.94
C LEU A 21 8.19 -5.41 -6.36
N GLY A 22 7.30 -4.63 -6.97
CA GLY A 22 6.81 -4.88 -8.33
C GLY A 22 6.35 -3.64 -9.07
N VAL A 23 6.19 -3.77 -10.39
CA VAL A 23 5.54 -2.77 -11.25
C VAL A 23 4.08 -2.58 -10.87
N VAL A 24 3.39 -3.68 -10.59
CA VAL A 24 2.06 -3.70 -9.98
C VAL A 24 2.25 -4.26 -8.57
N ASP A 25 2.59 -3.38 -7.63
CA ASP A 25 3.02 -3.79 -6.29
C ASP A 25 1.90 -4.42 -5.47
N ASP A 26 0.75 -3.75 -5.40
CA ASP A 26 -0.38 -4.11 -4.52
C ASP A 26 -1.71 -3.85 -5.23
N ILE A 27 -2.58 -4.85 -5.27
CA ILE A 27 -3.98 -4.73 -5.67
C ILE A 27 -4.84 -5.19 -4.50
N VAL A 28 -5.69 -4.30 -4.02
CA VAL A 28 -6.62 -4.60 -2.93
C VAL A 28 -8.06 -4.53 -3.40
N PHE A 29 -8.83 -5.55 -3.03
CA PHE A 29 -10.27 -5.60 -3.24
C PHE A 29 -10.98 -5.26 -1.93
N HIS A 30 -11.71 -4.14 -1.93
CA HIS A 30 -12.55 -3.72 -0.82
C HIS A 30 -14.01 -4.01 -1.12
N PRO A 31 -14.75 -4.70 -0.24
CA PRO A 31 -16.19 -4.80 -0.37
C PRO A 31 -16.83 -3.44 -0.09
N LEU A 32 -17.64 -2.95 -1.03
CA LEU A 32 -18.37 -1.70 -0.92
C LEU A 32 -19.88 -1.93 -1.04
N ALA A 33 -20.67 -1.01 -0.48
CA ALA A 33 -22.12 -1.11 -0.42
C ALA A 33 -22.61 -2.45 0.15
N ARG A 34 -23.25 -3.28 -0.67
CA ARG A 34 -23.80 -4.59 -0.25
C ARG A 34 -22.87 -5.78 -0.51
N ALA A 35 -21.70 -5.55 -1.11
CA ALA A 35 -20.75 -6.64 -1.37
C ALA A 35 -20.19 -7.19 -0.06
N SER A 36 -20.00 -8.50 -0.02
CA SER A 36 -19.38 -9.21 1.09
C SER A 36 -17.86 -9.30 0.92
N LEU A 37 -17.16 -9.51 2.03
CA LEU A 37 -15.72 -9.75 2.02
C LEU A 37 -15.37 -11.04 1.26
N ASP A 38 -16.23 -12.04 1.30
CA ASP A 38 -16.03 -13.31 0.59
C ASP A 38 -16.09 -13.13 -0.94
N GLU A 39 -17.03 -12.30 -1.43
CA GLU A 39 -17.09 -11.93 -2.86
C GLU A 39 -15.83 -11.17 -3.30
N ALA A 40 -15.36 -10.23 -2.47
CA ALA A 40 -14.11 -9.52 -2.73
C ALA A 40 -12.90 -10.48 -2.75
N ALA A 41 -12.84 -11.44 -1.82
CA ALA A 41 -11.78 -12.44 -1.75
C ALA A 41 -11.81 -13.41 -2.92
N TRP A 42 -13.00 -13.82 -3.37
CA TRP A 42 -13.16 -14.63 -4.57
C TRP A 42 -12.63 -13.89 -5.80
N LEU A 43 -13.01 -12.62 -5.98
CA LEU A 43 -12.55 -11.82 -7.12
C LEU A 43 -11.03 -11.59 -7.07
N ALA A 44 -10.47 -11.31 -5.90
CA ALA A 44 -9.03 -11.17 -5.70
C ALA A 44 -8.26 -12.41 -6.14
N LYS A 45 -8.74 -13.61 -5.79
CA LYS A 45 -8.14 -14.89 -6.21
C LYS A 45 -8.24 -15.11 -7.72
N ALA A 46 -9.39 -14.82 -8.32
CA ALA A 46 -9.56 -14.93 -9.77
C ALA A 46 -8.59 -14.01 -10.52
N VAL A 47 -8.47 -12.75 -10.08
CA VAL A 47 -7.54 -11.77 -10.66
C VAL A 47 -6.08 -12.18 -10.44
N ALA A 48 -5.75 -12.77 -9.30
CA ALA A 48 -4.40 -13.28 -9.03
C ALA A 48 -4.01 -14.42 -9.97
N ALA A 49 -4.91 -15.38 -10.20
CA ALA A 49 -4.68 -16.47 -11.15
C ALA A 49 -4.49 -15.95 -12.58
N ASP A 50 -5.32 -14.99 -13.01
CA ASP A 50 -5.20 -14.34 -14.32
C ASP A 50 -3.87 -13.57 -14.46
N ILE A 51 -3.50 -12.78 -13.47
CA ILE A 51 -2.25 -12.01 -13.50
C ILE A 51 -1.03 -12.93 -13.51
N GLY A 52 -1.00 -13.92 -12.60
CA GLY A 52 0.11 -14.87 -12.50
C GLY A 52 0.31 -15.67 -13.77
N SER A 53 -0.78 -16.15 -14.38
CA SER A 53 -0.74 -16.93 -15.62
C SER A 53 -0.43 -16.08 -16.85
N ARG A 54 -1.08 -14.92 -17.03
CA ARG A 54 -0.92 -14.09 -18.24
C ARG A 54 0.42 -13.36 -18.27
N PHE A 55 0.85 -12.80 -17.15
CA PHE A 55 2.05 -11.97 -17.10
C PHE A 55 3.29 -12.73 -16.60
N GLN A 56 3.13 -13.99 -16.19
CA GLN A 56 4.22 -14.84 -15.70
C GLN A 56 5.01 -14.14 -14.58
N VAL A 57 4.27 -13.57 -13.62
CA VAL A 57 4.82 -12.91 -12.43
C VAL A 57 4.39 -13.68 -11.17
N PRO A 58 5.25 -13.77 -10.14
CA PRO A 58 4.84 -14.30 -8.85
C PRO A 58 3.77 -13.42 -8.21
N VAL A 59 2.69 -14.03 -7.72
CA VAL A 59 1.62 -13.33 -7.03
C VAL A 59 1.43 -13.88 -5.62
N PHE A 60 1.51 -12.99 -4.63
CA PHE A 60 1.29 -13.29 -3.22
C PHE A 60 -0.09 -12.81 -2.80
N LEU A 61 -0.91 -13.74 -2.32
CA LEU A 61 -2.21 -13.43 -1.75
C LEU A 61 -2.08 -12.93 -0.31
N TYR A 62 -2.97 -12.05 0.14
CA TYR A 62 -3.01 -11.62 1.53
C TYR A 62 -4.44 -11.42 2.05
N ALA A 63 -4.57 -11.27 3.38
CA ALA A 63 -5.83 -11.08 4.09
C ALA A 63 -6.87 -12.15 3.68
N ALA A 64 -8.13 -11.78 3.43
CA ALA A 64 -9.20 -12.74 3.14
C ALA A 64 -8.96 -13.56 1.86
N ALA A 65 -8.10 -13.08 0.96
CA ALA A 65 -7.71 -13.83 -0.23
C ALA A 65 -6.67 -14.92 0.08
N HIS A 66 -5.88 -14.78 1.15
CA HIS A 66 -4.87 -15.78 1.51
C HIS A 66 -5.48 -16.97 2.27
N PRO A 67 -5.07 -18.22 2.00
CA PRO A 67 -5.64 -19.42 2.63
C PRO A 67 -5.65 -19.41 4.17
N THR A 68 -4.65 -18.78 4.78
CA THR A 68 -4.51 -18.66 6.25
C THR A 68 -4.76 -17.24 6.78
N GLY A 69 -5.23 -16.31 5.94
CA GLY A 69 -5.45 -14.93 6.36
C GLY A 69 -4.17 -14.11 6.62
N LYS A 70 -3.04 -14.47 5.97
CA LYS A 70 -1.72 -13.85 6.23
C LYS A 70 -1.78 -12.33 5.98
N PRO A 71 -1.36 -11.47 6.93
CA PRO A 71 -1.35 -10.02 6.74
C PRO A 71 -0.33 -9.56 5.69
N LEU A 72 -0.67 -8.51 4.95
CA LEU A 72 0.20 -7.92 3.92
C LEU A 72 1.56 -7.47 4.47
N ASP A 73 1.58 -6.84 5.65
CA ASP A 73 2.83 -6.34 6.24
C ASP A 73 3.78 -7.48 6.66
N THR A 74 3.25 -8.67 6.91
CA THR A 74 4.05 -9.87 7.19
C THR A 74 4.77 -10.31 5.91
N ILE A 75 4.03 -10.47 4.80
CA ILE A 75 4.58 -10.84 3.49
C ILE A 75 5.63 -9.80 3.04
N ARG A 76 5.28 -8.50 3.14
CA ARG A 76 6.19 -7.40 2.83
C ARG A 76 7.52 -7.50 3.61
N ARG A 77 7.49 -7.90 4.88
CA ARG A 77 8.72 -8.05 5.69
C ARG A 77 9.58 -9.22 5.25
N GLU A 78 8.96 -10.37 5.01
CA GLU A 78 9.65 -11.58 4.56
C GLU A 78 10.34 -11.34 3.21
N LEU A 79 9.72 -10.54 2.35
CA LEU A 79 10.25 -10.18 1.03
C LEU A 79 11.13 -8.91 1.02
N GLY A 80 11.44 -8.34 2.19
CA GLY A 80 12.37 -7.23 2.32
C GLY A 80 11.84 -5.84 1.91
N TYR A 81 10.53 -5.67 1.72
CA TYR A 81 9.86 -4.43 1.28
C TYR A 81 10.35 -3.18 2.03
N TYR A 82 10.47 -3.25 3.35
CA TYR A 82 10.78 -2.09 4.20
C TYR A 82 12.27 -1.74 4.30
N ARG A 83 13.15 -2.37 3.51
CA ARG A 83 14.60 -2.10 3.51
C ARG A 83 14.96 -1.24 2.29
N PRO A 84 15.29 0.05 2.45
CA PRO A 84 15.82 0.86 1.36
C PRO A 84 17.09 0.21 0.80
N ASN A 85 17.26 0.27 -0.51
CA ASN A 85 18.41 -0.33 -1.20
C ASN A 85 19.26 0.70 -1.96
N SER A 86 18.91 1.98 -1.89
CA SER A 86 19.61 3.08 -2.56
C SER A 86 19.98 4.19 -1.57
N MET A 87 20.89 5.07 -2.00
CA MET A 87 21.29 6.26 -1.25
C MET A 87 20.10 7.21 -1.04
N GLY A 88 20.14 8.00 0.04
CA GLY A 88 19.14 9.04 0.27
C GLY A 88 17.74 8.53 0.61
N ASN A 89 17.61 7.35 1.24
CA ASN A 89 16.33 6.79 1.68
C ASN A 89 15.36 6.40 0.55
N GLN A 90 15.88 6.19 -0.65
CA GLN A 90 15.09 5.79 -1.81
C GLN A 90 15.14 4.27 -2.04
N TRP A 91 14.15 3.80 -2.79
CA TRP A 91 14.14 2.48 -3.39
C TRP A 91 14.39 2.63 -4.89
N ALA A 92 15.44 2.00 -5.41
CA ALA A 92 15.83 2.09 -6.82
C ALA A 92 16.06 0.71 -7.42
N GLY A 93 15.57 0.48 -8.63
CA GLY A 93 15.71 -0.80 -9.31
C GLY A 93 15.05 -1.99 -8.60
N TRP A 94 15.56 -3.16 -8.94
CA TRP A 94 15.17 -4.47 -8.45
C TRP A 94 16.01 -4.89 -7.22
N THR A 95 15.39 -5.56 -6.25
CA THR A 95 16.03 -5.87 -4.94
C THR A 95 15.89 -7.32 -4.47
N MET A 96 15.17 -8.14 -5.23
CA MET A 96 14.78 -9.48 -4.80
C MET A 96 15.65 -10.53 -5.52
N PRO A 97 15.73 -11.77 -5.02
CA PRO A 97 16.38 -12.85 -5.74
C PRO A 97 15.57 -13.24 -6.99
N GLU A 98 16.24 -13.70 -8.05
CA GLU A 98 15.58 -14.20 -9.26
C GLU A 98 14.71 -15.44 -8.99
N ILE A 99 14.98 -16.17 -7.91
CA ILE A 99 14.18 -17.29 -7.43
C ILE A 99 13.76 -17.00 -6.00
N LEU A 100 12.44 -17.01 -5.75
CA LEU A 100 11.90 -16.70 -4.43
C LEU A 100 12.20 -17.82 -3.42
N PRO A 101 12.46 -17.46 -2.14
CA PRO A 101 12.67 -18.45 -1.09
C PRO A 101 11.36 -19.17 -0.70
N GLU A 102 10.22 -18.52 -0.90
CA GLU A 102 8.88 -19.06 -0.67
C GLU A 102 8.11 -19.12 -1.98
N ARG A 103 7.28 -20.16 -2.13
CA ARG A 103 6.44 -20.33 -3.30
C ARG A 103 5.30 -19.29 -3.29
N PRO A 104 5.11 -18.52 -4.37
CA PRO A 104 3.96 -17.62 -4.48
C PRO A 104 2.65 -18.42 -4.53
N ASN A 105 1.53 -17.75 -4.27
CA ASN A 105 0.22 -18.39 -4.35
C ASN A 105 -0.17 -18.67 -5.81
N GLU A 106 0.13 -17.74 -6.70
CA GLU A 106 -0.10 -17.88 -8.14
C GLU A 106 1.14 -17.46 -8.94
N GLY A 107 1.25 -17.96 -10.18
CA GLY A 107 2.38 -17.66 -11.07
C GLY A 107 3.67 -18.43 -10.74
N PRO A 108 4.76 -18.14 -11.48
CA PRO A 108 6.05 -18.81 -11.32
C PRO A 108 6.78 -18.38 -10.05
N ILE A 109 7.71 -19.20 -9.57
CA ILE A 109 8.63 -18.84 -8.47
C ILE A 109 9.79 -17.95 -8.95
N GLN A 110 10.04 -17.96 -10.26
CA GLN A 110 11.01 -17.09 -10.92
C GLN A 110 10.46 -15.67 -10.98
N VAL A 111 11.31 -14.70 -10.67
CA VAL A 111 10.94 -13.29 -10.76
C VAL A 111 11.68 -12.61 -11.89
N SER A 112 10.93 -11.89 -12.72
CA SER A 112 11.49 -11.00 -13.73
C SER A 112 11.97 -9.71 -13.07
N PRO A 113 13.27 -9.33 -13.18
CA PRO A 113 13.76 -8.07 -12.63
C PRO A 113 12.98 -6.84 -13.11
N ALA A 114 12.51 -6.86 -14.35
CA ALA A 114 11.76 -5.75 -14.96
C ALA A 114 10.32 -5.62 -14.43
N ARG A 115 9.71 -6.69 -13.91
CA ARG A 115 8.30 -6.71 -13.46
C ARG A 115 8.14 -6.82 -11.95
N GLY A 116 9.05 -7.54 -11.31
CA GLY A 116 8.97 -7.93 -9.91
C GLY A 116 7.82 -8.87 -9.59
N ILE A 117 7.23 -8.71 -8.40
CA ILE A 117 6.10 -9.52 -7.92
C ILE A 117 4.81 -8.69 -7.84
N ALA A 118 3.67 -9.34 -7.65
CA ALA A 118 2.43 -8.67 -7.28
C ALA A 118 1.92 -9.17 -5.93
N MET A 119 1.34 -8.29 -5.12
CA MET A 119 0.58 -8.65 -3.92
C MET A 119 -0.89 -8.36 -4.17
N ILE A 120 -1.76 -9.34 -3.93
CA ILE A 120 -3.19 -9.18 -4.20
C ILE A 120 -4.01 -9.66 -3.02
N GLY A 121 -4.95 -8.86 -2.54
CA GLY A 121 -5.69 -9.20 -1.34
C GLY A 121 -7.11 -8.69 -1.35
N ALA A 122 -7.87 -9.17 -0.37
CA ALA A 122 -9.21 -8.69 -0.10
C ALA A 122 -9.36 -8.43 1.39
N ARG A 123 -9.95 -7.28 1.74
CA ARG A 123 -10.09 -6.85 3.13
C ARG A 123 -11.14 -5.75 3.27
N PRO A 124 -11.67 -5.50 4.49
CA PRO A 124 -12.45 -4.30 4.77
C PRO A 124 -11.73 -3.02 4.38
N TRP A 125 -12.50 -1.94 4.21
CA TRP A 125 -12.00 -0.65 3.75
C TRP A 125 -10.82 -0.13 4.58
N VAL A 126 -9.86 0.49 3.89
CA VAL A 126 -8.67 1.11 4.44
C VAL A 126 -8.66 2.57 4.04
N ALA A 127 -8.37 3.45 4.99
CA ALA A 127 -8.11 4.84 4.65
C ALA A 127 -6.60 5.11 4.60
N LEU A 128 -6.17 5.85 3.59
CA LEU A 128 -4.80 6.32 3.44
C LEU A 128 -4.75 7.80 3.77
N TYR A 129 -4.03 8.16 4.83
CA TYR A 129 -3.95 9.51 5.35
C TYR A 129 -2.50 9.90 5.58
N ASN A 130 -2.02 10.90 4.85
CA ASN A 130 -0.63 11.31 4.88
C ASN A 130 -0.49 12.63 5.64
N ILE A 131 0.56 12.77 6.42
CA ILE A 131 0.80 13.93 7.28
C ILE A 131 2.18 14.52 6.98
N PRO A 132 2.26 15.69 6.31
CA PRO A 132 3.53 16.37 6.06
C PRO A 132 4.17 16.88 7.36
N ILE A 133 5.50 16.78 7.43
CA ILE A 133 6.35 17.31 8.49
C ILE A 133 7.36 18.26 7.84
N MET A 134 7.41 19.50 8.34
CA MET A 134 8.25 20.57 7.81
C MET A 134 9.71 20.41 8.27
N SER A 135 10.31 19.29 7.87
CA SER A 135 11.67 18.90 8.23
C SER A 135 12.24 17.92 7.22
N THR A 136 13.54 18.02 6.97
CA THR A 136 14.33 17.07 6.19
C THR A 136 14.94 15.95 7.03
N ASP A 137 14.72 15.95 8.36
CA ASP A 137 15.20 14.88 9.26
C ASP A 137 14.34 13.61 9.11
N VAL A 138 14.67 12.81 8.09
CA VAL A 138 14.04 11.51 7.83
C VAL A 138 14.18 10.55 9.02
N ALA A 139 15.24 10.67 9.83
CA ALA A 139 15.43 9.81 10.98
C ALA A 139 14.40 10.14 12.07
N ALA A 140 14.15 11.42 12.34
CA ALA A 140 13.07 11.87 13.22
C ALA A 140 11.70 11.43 12.71
N THR A 141 11.39 11.69 11.44
CA THR A 141 10.12 11.26 10.81
C THR A 141 9.88 9.76 10.96
N ARG A 142 10.92 8.94 10.78
CA ARG A 142 10.82 7.48 10.96
C ARG A 142 10.65 7.06 12.42
N ARG A 143 11.25 7.78 13.38
CA ARG A 143 11.02 7.54 14.81
C ARG A 143 9.56 7.83 15.17
N ILE A 144 9.05 8.99 14.77
CA ILE A 144 7.67 9.40 14.99
C ILE A 144 6.72 8.38 14.33
N ALA A 145 6.92 8.06 13.05
CA ALA A 145 6.12 7.05 12.35
C ALA A 145 6.08 5.73 13.15
N ARG A 146 7.23 5.21 13.59
CA ARG A 146 7.28 4.00 14.42
C ARG A 146 6.41 4.14 15.68
N MET A 147 6.51 5.24 16.42
CA MET A 147 5.74 5.50 17.65
C MET A 147 4.24 5.71 17.41
N VAL A 148 3.83 6.07 16.20
CA VAL A 148 2.43 6.17 15.78
C VAL A 148 1.88 4.80 15.39
N SER A 149 2.69 3.97 14.72
CA SER A 149 2.28 2.65 14.24
C SER A 149 1.93 1.68 15.37
N ALA A 150 0.93 0.82 15.15
CA ALA A 150 0.54 -0.24 16.07
C ALA A 150 1.74 -1.13 16.45
N ARG A 151 2.58 -1.49 15.46
CA ARG A 151 3.75 -2.33 15.66
C ARG A 151 4.81 -1.69 16.57
N GLY A 152 4.90 -0.36 16.60
CA GLY A 152 5.80 0.36 17.51
C GLY A 152 5.15 0.73 18.85
N GLY A 153 3.99 0.16 19.18
CA GLY A 153 3.26 0.43 20.42
C GLY A 153 2.37 1.67 20.37
N GLY A 154 2.12 2.21 19.17
CA GLY A 154 1.27 3.36 18.95
C GLY A 154 -0.23 3.02 18.86
N LEU A 155 -0.92 3.67 17.92
CA LEU A 155 -2.35 3.49 17.73
C LEU A 155 -2.65 2.09 17.17
N PRO A 156 -3.65 1.37 17.69
CA PRO A 156 -4.06 0.08 17.14
C PRO A 156 -4.50 0.26 15.69
N THR A 157 -4.38 -0.80 14.89
CA THR A 157 -4.83 -0.83 13.48
C THR A 157 -4.25 0.27 12.58
N VAL A 158 -3.20 0.98 13.01
CA VAL A 158 -2.49 1.96 12.20
C VAL A 158 -1.12 1.42 11.79
N GLN A 159 -0.84 1.48 10.49
CA GLN A 159 0.51 1.28 9.95
C GLN A 159 1.02 2.60 9.37
N THR A 160 2.33 2.84 9.47
CA THR A 160 2.91 4.10 9.00
C THR A 160 4.26 3.89 8.33
N LEU A 161 4.62 4.80 7.44
CA LEU A 161 5.95 4.95 6.87
C LEU A 161 6.41 6.40 6.96
N GLY A 162 7.63 6.62 7.44
CA GLY A 162 8.29 7.93 7.37
C GLY A 162 9.10 8.03 6.07
N LEU A 163 8.73 8.96 5.21
CA LEU A 163 9.21 9.10 3.84
C LEU A 163 9.71 10.53 3.58
N VAL A 164 10.55 10.68 2.55
CA VAL A 164 10.91 12.00 2.00
C VAL A 164 9.71 12.52 1.20
N HIS A 165 9.44 13.83 1.27
CA HIS A 165 8.33 14.47 0.55
C HIS A 165 8.81 15.82 -0.01
N GLY A 166 8.97 15.93 -1.33
CA GLY A 166 9.58 17.12 -1.94
C GLY A 166 11.05 17.31 -1.54
N GLU A 167 11.56 18.53 -1.69
CA GLU A 167 12.97 18.87 -1.40
C GLU A 167 13.22 19.15 0.08
N ASP A 168 12.27 19.82 0.74
CA ASP A 168 12.47 20.40 2.08
C ASP A 168 11.57 19.79 3.18
N SER A 169 10.79 18.75 2.86
CA SER A 169 9.90 18.13 3.84
C SER A 169 9.95 16.61 3.83
N THR A 170 9.35 16.05 4.86
CA THR A 170 9.12 14.62 5.01
C THR A 170 7.65 14.40 5.27
N GLU A 171 7.21 13.16 5.22
CA GLU A 171 5.81 12.81 5.42
C GLU A 171 5.69 11.50 6.18
N ILE A 172 4.68 11.43 7.04
CA ILE A 172 4.24 10.17 7.61
C ILE A 172 3.03 9.70 6.80
N ALA A 173 3.27 8.73 5.91
CA ALA A 173 2.21 8.05 5.21
C ALA A 173 1.53 7.06 6.16
N CYS A 174 0.23 7.20 6.39
CA CYS A 174 -0.52 6.35 7.32
C CYS A 174 -1.56 5.51 6.59
N MET A 175 -1.60 4.23 6.94
CA MET A 175 -2.63 3.29 6.53
C MET A 175 -3.48 2.94 7.76
N LEU A 176 -4.73 3.39 7.73
CA LEU A 176 -5.73 3.18 8.77
C LEU A 176 -6.48 1.90 8.39
N LEU A 177 -6.09 0.78 9.01
CA LEU A 177 -6.59 -0.54 8.66
C LEU A 177 -8.06 -0.74 9.06
N GLU A 178 -8.51 -0.03 10.09
CA GLU A 178 -9.88 0.00 10.58
C GLU A 178 -10.27 1.47 10.87
N PRO A 179 -10.57 2.27 9.83
CA PRO A 179 -10.75 3.72 9.98
C PRO A 179 -11.97 4.09 10.85
N ASN A 180 -12.90 3.16 11.07
CA ASN A 180 -14.02 3.33 12.01
C ASN A 180 -13.59 3.22 13.49
N GLN A 181 -12.43 2.62 13.77
CA GLN A 181 -11.88 2.48 15.13
C GLN A 181 -10.86 3.59 15.43
N VAL A 182 -9.99 3.87 14.46
CA VAL A 182 -8.99 4.94 14.55
C VAL A 182 -9.07 5.81 13.31
N GLY A 183 -9.70 6.98 13.47
CA GLY A 183 -9.85 7.99 12.42
C GLY A 183 -8.59 8.84 12.22
N ALA A 184 -8.58 9.58 11.11
CA ALA A 184 -7.47 10.46 10.73
C ALA A 184 -7.19 11.57 11.76
N ASP A 185 -8.22 12.05 12.46
CA ASP A 185 -8.10 13.02 13.55
C ASP A 185 -7.22 12.50 14.69
N ARG A 186 -7.40 11.23 15.08
CA ARG A 186 -6.59 10.60 16.14
C ARG A 186 -5.15 10.39 15.70
N VAL A 187 -4.95 10.05 14.43
CA VAL A 187 -3.60 9.89 13.84
C VAL A 187 -2.90 11.25 13.77
N GLN A 188 -3.58 12.28 13.26
CA GLN A 188 -3.08 13.68 13.20
C GLN A 188 -2.64 14.16 14.58
N ASN A 189 -3.52 14.12 15.57
CA ASN A 189 -3.22 14.55 16.93
C ASN A 189 -2.03 13.80 17.54
N ARG A 190 -1.89 12.50 17.24
CA ARG A 190 -0.77 11.69 17.73
C ARG A 190 0.54 12.10 17.09
N VAL A 191 0.56 12.37 15.78
CA VAL A 191 1.74 12.86 15.07
C VAL A 191 2.14 14.24 15.57
N GLU A 192 1.21 15.18 15.65
CA GLU A 192 1.46 16.55 16.15
C GLU A 192 2.09 16.54 17.54
N LYS A 193 1.55 15.73 18.46
CA LYS A 193 2.12 15.60 19.80
C LYS A 193 3.56 15.10 19.79
N LEU A 194 3.84 14.04 19.04
CA LEU A 194 5.18 13.44 18.97
C LEU A 194 6.19 14.34 18.25
N ALA A 195 5.74 15.05 17.20
CA ALA A 195 6.55 16.02 16.48
C ALA A 195 6.90 17.22 17.35
N ALA A 196 5.95 17.73 18.15
CA ALA A 196 6.19 18.80 19.10
C ALA A 196 7.23 18.42 20.18
N GLU A 197 7.25 17.16 20.62
CA GLU A 197 8.28 16.63 21.54
C GLU A 197 9.69 16.65 20.91
N GLU A 198 9.78 16.56 19.58
CA GLU A 198 11.04 16.68 18.81
C GLU A 198 11.27 18.10 18.25
N GLY A 199 10.40 19.07 18.55
CA GLY A 199 10.49 20.44 18.05
C GLY A 199 10.23 20.60 16.55
N LEU A 200 9.41 19.71 15.97
CA LEU A 200 9.08 19.70 14.54
C LEU A 200 7.67 20.23 14.29
N ASP A 201 7.52 21.02 13.22
CA ASP A 201 6.23 21.52 12.76
C ASP A 201 5.55 20.51 11.82
N VAL A 202 4.24 20.36 12.00
CA VAL A 202 3.39 19.40 11.28
C VAL A 202 2.29 20.15 10.55
N GLU A 203 2.08 19.82 9.27
CA GLU A 203 0.94 20.35 8.53
C GLU A 203 -0.31 19.49 8.70
N LYS A 204 -1.45 20.05 8.30
CA LYS A 204 -2.69 19.27 8.25
C LYS A 204 -2.55 18.17 7.21
N GLY A 205 -2.76 16.93 7.63
CA GLY A 205 -2.74 15.79 6.73
C GLY A 205 -3.92 15.75 5.75
N TYR A 206 -3.83 14.84 4.80
CA TYR A 206 -4.78 14.69 3.70
C TYR A 206 -4.99 13.21 3.35
N PHE A 207 -6.18 12.90 2.83
CA PHE A 207 -6.44 11.57 2.27
C PHE A 207 -5.89 11.48 0.85
N THR A 208 -5.25 10.36 0.51
CA THR A 208 -4.72 10.14 -0.85
C THR A 208 -5.74 9.56 -1.82
N ASP A 209 -6.90 9.12 -1.31
CA ASP A 209 -7.95 8.46 -2.06
C ASP A 209 -9.35 8.99 -1.71
N PHE A 210 -10.32 8.64 -2.56
CA PHE A 210 -11.73 8.90 -2.31
C PHE A 210 -12.27 8.07 -1.14
N SER A 211 -13.32 8.59 -0.49
CA SER A 211 -14.05 7.81 0.52
C SER A 211 -14.85 6.67 -0.13
N PRO A 212 -15.25 5.65 0.65
CA PRO A 212 -16.15 4.58 0.18
C PRO A 212 -17.41 5.13 -0.49
N GLU A 213 -18.03 6.14 0.11
CA GLU A 213 -19.27 6.75 -0.37
C GLU A 213 -19.04 7.44 -1.71
N MET A 214 -17.95 8.20 -1.84
CA MET A 214 -17.58 8.87 -3.09
C MET A 214 -17.32 7.87 -4.21
N ILE A 215 -16.68 6.72 -3.92
CA ILE A 215 -16.43 5.67 -4.91
C ILE A 215 -17.75 5.04 -5.36
N VAL A 216 -18.63 4.69 -4.42
CA VAL A 216 -19.95 4.13 -4.73
C VAL A 216 -20.77 5.12 -5.55
N GLU A 217 -20.83 6.38 -5.16
CA GLU A 217 -21.55 7.42 -5.88
C GLU A 217 -21.03 7.58 -7.31
N LYS A 218 -19.70 7.66 -7.49
CA LYS A 218 -19.08 7.73 -8.83
C LYS A 218 -19.45 6.53 -9.69
N TYR A 219 -19.44 5.34 -9.13
CA TYR A 219 -19.83 4.12 -9.85
C TYR A 219 -21.31 4.15 -10.24
N MET A 220 -22.21 4.53 -9.32
CA MET A 220 -23.65 4.62 -9.59
C MET A 220 -23.96 5.66 -10.67
N ASN A 221 -23.26 6.80 -10.66
CA ASN A 221 -23.39 7.81 -11.70
C ASN A 221 -22.91 7.30 -13.07
N LEU A 222 -21.81 6.54 -13.10
CA LEU A 222 -21.28 5.96 -14.32
C LEU A 222 -22.29 4.99 -14.96
N ILE A 223 -22.84 4.05 -14.18
CA ILE A 223 -23.80 3.06 -14.71
C ILE A 223 -25.14 3.69 -15.13
N ASN A 224 -25.57 4.75 -14.44
CA ASN A 224 -26.78 5.47 -14.81
C ASN A 224 -26.58 6.29 -16.09
N ALA A 225 -25.38 6.83 -16.32
CA ALA A 225 -25.05 7.55 -17.54
C ALA A 225 -25.05 6.62 -18.75
N THR A 226 -24.50 5.41 -18.64
CA THR A 226 -24.57 4.40 -19.72
C THR A 226 -26.00 3.91 -19.97
N ALA A 227 -26.79 3.67 -18.92
CA ALA A 227 -28.17 3.21 -19.08
C ALA A 227 -29.10 4.24 -19.75
N ASN A 228 -28.77 5.54 -19.70
CA ASN A 228 -29.52 6.60 -20.38
C ASN A 228 -28.98 6.93 -21.79
N ALA A 229 -27.87 6.30 -22.20
CA ALA A 229 -27.26 6.49 -23.53
C ALA A 229 -27.68 5.41 -24.55
N ASP A 230 -28.32 4.34 -24.08
CA ASP A 230 -28.95 3.26 -24.87
C ASP A 230 -30.46 3.49 -25.00
#